data_AF-A0A3D4B047-F1
#
_entry.id   AF-A0A3D4B047-F1
#
_cell.length_a   1.000
_cell.length_b   1.000
_cell.length_c   1.000
_cell.angle_alpha   90.00
_cell.angle_beta   90.00
_cell.angle_gamma   90.00
#
_symmetry.space_group_name_H-M   'P 1'
#
loop_
_entity.id
_entity.type
_entity.pdbx_description
1 polymer ?
#
loop_
_entity_poly.entity_id
_entity_poly.type
_entity_poly.pdbx_seq_one_letter_code
_entity_poly.pdbx_strand_id
1 'polypeptide(L)'
;MTALTVISGYIILPIGPVPITMQTCIVLISGAVLGGRWGALSQLVYLGMGLIGLPVFAGGRGGVGIVLSPTFGYIIGFIFAALITGRYLERYSDRSVRRITTAMLLGQVAIWSCGLLYLTLYFNIIIDKSTSWYS
;
A
#
# COMPACT_ATOMS: atom_id res chain seq x y z
N MET A 1 -10.66 -0.35 -9.83
CA MET A 1 -9.27 -0.70 -9.45
C MET A 1 -9.23 -1.59 -8.21
N THR A 2 -10.09 -1.36 -7.22
CA THR A 2 -10.22 -2.17 -6.01
C THR A 2 -10.23 -3.70 -6.27
N ALA A 3 -11.08 -4.20 -7.17
CA ALA A 3 -11.11 -5.63 -7.51
C ALA A 3 -9.76 -6.16 -8.05
N LEU A 4 -9.06 -5.37 -8.87
CA LEU A 4 -7.73 -5.74 -9.36
C LEU A 4 -6.70 -5.76 -8.21
N THR A 5 -6.80 -4.83 -7.26
CA THR A 5 -5.97 -4.83 -6.05
C THR A 5 -6.20 -6.10 -5.24
N VAL A 6 -7.45 -6.56 -5.11
CA VAL A 6 -7.77 -7.84 -4.44
C VAL A 6 -7.12 -9.02 -5.18
N ILE A 7 -7.36 -9.14 -6.48
CA ILE A 7 -6.84 -10.27 -7.29
C ILE A 7 -5.31 -10.33 -7.23
N SER A 8 -4.64 -9.18 -7.39
CA SER A 8 -3.17 -9.09 -7.29
C SER A 8 -2.63 -9.42 -5.90
N GLY A 9 -3.47 -9.41 -4.86
CA GLY A 9 -3.13 -9.80 -3.48
C GLY A 9 -2.88 -11.28 -3.28
N TYR A 10 -3.29 -12.12 -4.23
CA TYR A 10 -3.02 -13.55 -4.21
C TYR A 10 -1.66 -13.89 -4.82
N ILE A 11 -1.03 -12.96 -5.54
CA ILE A 11 0.31 -13.12 -6.10
C ILE A 11 1.31 -12.57 -5.08
N ILE A 12 1.85 -13.48 -4.28
CA ILE A 12 2.68 -13.17 -3.12
C ILE A 12 4.04 -13.81 -3.27
N LEU A 13 5.09 -13.03 -3.06
CA LEU A 13 6.45 -13.49 -2.91
C LEU A 13 6.78 -13.43 -1.41
N PRO A 14 6.84 -14.58 -0.70
CA PRO A 14 7.01 -14.63 0.75
C PRO A 14 8.47 -14.40 1.15
N ILE A 15 9.02 -13.23 0.81
CA ILE A 15 10.39 -12.83 1.13
C ILE A 15 10.36 -11.84 2.30
N GLY A 16 11.05 -12.18 3.37
CA GLY A 16 11.15 -11.35 4.57
C GLY A 16 9.90 -11.36 5.45
N PRO A 17 9.89 -10.58 6.54
CA PRO A 17 8.78 -10.53 7.50
C PRO A 17 7.50 -9.90 6.93
N VAL A 18 7.63 -9.05 5.90
CA VAL A 18 6.51 -8.44 5.18
C VAL A 18 6.54 -8.96 3.74
N PRO A 19 5.56 -9.78 3.33
CA PRO A 19 5.56 -10.38 2.01
C PRO A 19 5.41 -9.31 0.92
N ILE A 20 6.19 -9.45 -0.15
CA ILE A 20 6.10 -8.59 -1.32
C ILE A 20 4.97 -9.10 -2.21
N THR A 21 4.09 -8.21 -2.67
CA THR A 21 2.93 -8.58 -3.48
C THR A 21 2.84 -7.76 -4.75
N MET A 22 2.10 -8.26 -5.75
CA MET A 22 1.78 -7.48 -6.96
C MET A 22 0.80 -6.33 -6.69
N GLN A 23 0.23 -6.23 -5.48
CA GLN A 23 -0.73 -5.18 -5.12
C GLN A 23 -0.13 -3.79 -5.22
N THR A 24 1.14 -3.63 -4.83
CA THR A 24 1.84 -2.32 -4.89
C THR A 24 1.84 -1.76 -6.31
N CYS A 25 2.04 -2.60 -7.32
CA CYS A 25 1.99 -2.21 -8.72
C CYS A 25 0.58 -1.72 -9.11
N ILE A 26 -0.47 -2.49 -8.77
CA ILE A 26 -1.85 -2.11 -9.07
C ILE A 26 -2.27 -0.82 -8.35
N VAL A 27 -1.77 -0.59 -7.14
CA VAL A 27 -2.00 0.65 -6.38
C VAL A 27 -1.43 1.85 -7.12
N LEU A 28 -0.18 1.78 -7.60
CA LEU A 28 0.44 2.86 -8.37
C LEU A 28 -0.31 3.11 -9.68
N ILE A 29 -0.68 2.04 -10.39
CA ILE A 29 -1.50 2.12 -11.60
C ILE A 29 -2.85 2.76 -11.30
N SER A 30 -3.46 2.47 -10.14
CA SER A 30 -4.75 3.04 -9.76
C SER A 30 -4.68 4.57 -9.65
N GLY A 31 -3.60 5.12 -9.09
CA GLY A 31 -3.35 6.56 -9.07
C GLY A 31 -3.09 7.12 -10.46
N ALA A 32 -2.30 6.42 -11.28
CA ALA A 32 -1.95 6.88 -12.63
C ALA A 32 -3.14 6.92 -13.60
N VAL A 33 -4.06 5.96 -13.49
CA VAL A 33 -5.22 5.77 -14.38
C VAL A 33 -6.45 6.53 -13.90
N LEU A 34 -6.81 6.42 -12.60
CA LEU A 34 -8.01 7.06 -12.07
C LEU A 34 -7.76 8.52 -11.63
N GLY A 35 -6.50 8.93 -11.52
CA GLY A 35 -6.12 10.19 -10.89
C GLY A 35 -6.01 10.07 -9.36
N GLY A 36 -5.60 11.17 -8.71
CA GLY A 36 -5.26 11.16 -7.29
C GLY A 36 -6.48 10.92 -6.40
N ARG A 37 -7.60 11.60 -6.68
CA ARG A 37 -8.82 11.50 -5.87
C ARG A 37 -9.48 10.12 -6.00
N TRP A 38 -9.74 9.68 -7.22
CA TRP A 38 -10.43 8.41 -7.46
C TRP A 38 -9.53 7.19 -7.20
N GLY A 39 -8.22 7.30 -7.43
CA GLY A 39 -7.25 6.29 -7.02
C GLY A 39 -7.26 6.10 -5.50
N ALA A 40 -7.15 7.18 -4.74
CA ALA A 40 -7.21 7.14 -3.28
C ALA A 40 -8.53 6.58 -2.75
N LEU A 41 -9.67 7.00 -3.32
CA LEU A 41 -10.99 6.45 -2.98
C LEU A 41 -11.07 4.94 -3.25
N SER A 42 -10.50 4.47 -4.36
CA SER A 42 -10.47 3.04 -4.66
C SER A 42 -9.68 2.24 -3.61
N GLN A 43 -8.56 2.78 -3.13
CA GLN A 43 -7.76 2.15 -2.07
C GLN A 43 -8.43 2.27 -0.68
N LEU A 44 -9.19 3.34 -0.43
CA LEU A 44 -10.04 3.45 0.76
C LEU A 44 -11.13 2.39 0.78
N VAL A 45 -11.80 2.14 -0.35
CA VAL A 45 -12.77 1.05 -0.47
C VAL A 45 -12.11 -0.31 -0.26
N TYR A 46 -10.90 -0.52 -0.81
CA TYR A 46 -10.11 -1.74 -0.56
C TYR A 46 -9.85 -1.96 0.93
N LEU A 47 -9.37 -0.93 1.63
CA LEU A 47 -9.13 -0.96 3.07
C LEU A 47 -10.44 -1.23 3.84
N GLY A 48 -11.52 -0.52 3.52
CA GLY A 48 -12.81 -0.66 4.20
C GLY A 48 -13.39 -2.08 4.06
N MET A 49 -13.34 -2.65 2.86
CA MET A 49 -13.77 -4.04 2.63
C MET A 49 -12.99 -5.03 3.49
N GLY A 50 -11.67 -4.87 3.56
CA GLY A 50 -10.84 -5.74 4.38
C GLY A 50 -11.08 -5.56 5.87
N LEU A 51 -11.33 -4.33 6.35
CA LEU A 51 -11.64 -4.08 7.76
C LEU A 51 -12.98 -4.67 8.20
N ILE A 52 -13.99 -4.69 7.31
CA ILE A 52 -15.30 -5.31 7.58
C ILE A 52 -15.21 -6.85 7.67
N GLY A 53 -14.08 -7.44 7.26
CA GLY A 53 -13.84 -8.89 7.40
C GLY A 53 -13.71 -9.65 6.09
N LEU A 54 -13.84 -8.98 4.93
CA LEU A 54 -13.66 -9.66 3.65
C LEU A 54 -12.20 -10.08 3.46
N PRO A 55 -11.93 -11.28 2.92
CA PRO A 55 -10.58 -11.82 2.73
C PRO A 55 -9.87 -11.17 1.53
N VAL A 56 -9.78 -9.84 1.51
CA VAL A 56 -9.27 -9.06 0.37
C VAL A 56 -7.81 -8.68 0.49
N PHE A 57 -7.25 -8.73 1.70
CA PHE A 57 -5.82 -8.45 1.90
C PHE A 57 -4.97 -9.62 1.43
N ALA A 58 -3.68 -9.34 1.25
CA ALA A 58 -2.70 -10.33 0.80
C ALA A 58 -2.82 -11.66 1.56
N GLY A 59 -2.91 -12.75 0.82
CA GLY A 59 -3.03 -14.11 1.37
C GLY A 59 -4.43 -14.46 1.89
N GLY A 60 -5.47 -13.75 1.43
CA GLY A 60 -6.85 -13.98 1.85
C GLY A 60 -7.14 -13.53 3.27
N ARG A 61 -6.37 -12.55 3.78
CA ARG A 61 -6.56 -12.01 5.14
C ARG A 61 -7.64 -10.94 5.14
N GLY A 62 -8.29 -10.77 6.28
CA GLY A 62 -9.35 -9.79 6.51
C GLY A 62 -9.64 -9.60 7.99
N GLY A 63 -10.46 -8.60 8.30
CA GLY A 63 -10.95 -8.29 9.64
C GLY A 63 -10.17 -7.21 10.36
N VAL A 64 -10.75 -6.72 11.45
CA VAL A 64 -10.19 -5.65 12.29
C VAL A 64 -8.85 -6.07 12.94
N GLY A 65 -8.63 -7.37 13.15
CA GLY A 65 -7.37 -7.92 13.65
C GLY A 65 -6.16 -7.59 12.74
N ILE A 66 -6.38 -7.26 11.47
CA ILE A 66 -5.32 -6.81 10.56
C ILE A 66 -4.65 -5.53 11.07
N VAL A 67 -5.34 -4.70 11.87
CA VAL A 67 -4.77 -3.47 12.42
C VAL A 67 -3.56 -3.83 13.26
N LEU A 68 -3.62 -4.90 14.06
CA LEU A 68 -2.49 -5.39 14.86
C LEU A 68 -1.52 -6.26 14.04
N SER A 69 -1.47 -6.10 12.72
CA SER A 69 -0.49 -6.78 11.85
C SER A 69 0.65 -5.82 11.48
N PRO A 70 1.91 -6.28 11.40
CA PRO A 70 3.03 -5.48 10.91
C PRO A 70 2.82 -4.95 9.47
N THR A 71 1.92 -5.57 8.71
CA THR A 71 1.64 -5.22 7.31
C THR A 71 0.61 -4.08 7.15
N PHE A 72 -0.08 -3.67 8.22
CA PHE A 72 -1.20 -2.73 8.12
C PHE A 72 -0.78 -1.34 7.59
N GLY A 73 0.38 -0.85 8.05
CA GLY A 73 0.90 0.45 7.59
C GLY A 73 1.13 0.54 6.09
N TYR A 74 1.42 -0.57 5.43
CA TYR A 74 1.57 -0.60 3.97
C TYR A 74 0.23 -0.39 3.27
N ILE A 75 -0.86 -0.91 3.83
CA ILE A 75 -2.23 -0.72 3.31
C ILE A 75 -2.66 0.74 3.45
N ILE A 76 -2.32 1.38 4.57
CA ILE A 76 -2.51 2.83 4.74
C ILE A 76 -1.70 3.58 3.68
N GLY A 77 -0.44 3.17 3.49
CA GLY A 77 0.46 3.70 2.46
C GLY A 77 -0.11 3.59 1.04
N PHE A 78 -0.95 2.61 0.74
CA PHE A 78 -1.56 2.47 -0.59
C PHE A 78 -2.47 3.65 -0.94
N ILE A 79 -3.19 4.18 0.04
CA ILE A 79 -4.08 5.33 -0.16
C ILE A 79 -3.24 6.56 -0.53
N PHE A 80 -2.17 6.82 0.22
CA PHE A 80 -1.25 7.91 -0.04
C PHE A 80 -0.51 7.75 -1.36
N ALA A 81 -0.08 6.53 -1.69
CA ALA A 81 0.61 6.24 -2.93
C ALA A 81 -0.27 6.51 -4.17
N ALA A 82 -1.53 6.05 -4.14
CA ALA A 82 -2.48 6.34 -5.22
C ALA A 82 -2.75 7.84 -5.32
N LEU A 83 -2.93 8.53 -4.19
CA LEU A 83 -3.11 9.98 -4.14
C LEU A 83 -1.92 10.72 -4.76
N ILE A 84 -0.70 10.46 -4.29
CA ILE A 84 0.52 11.15 -4.71
C ILE A 84 0.81 10.88 -6.19
N THR A 85 0.75 9.62 -6.62
CA THR A 85 1.01 9.23 -8.01
C THR A 85 0.04 9.93 -8.95
N GLY A 86 -1.25 9.88 -8.64
CA GLY A 86 -2.28 10.49 -9.49
C GLY A 86 -2.23 12.01 -9.47
N ARG A 87 -2.07 12.64 -8.30
CA ARG A 87 -1.99 14.11 -8.17
C ARG A 87 -0.76 14.67 -8.87
N TYR A 88 0.35 13.94 -8.86
CA TYR A 88 1.56 14.34 -9.58
C TYR A 88 1.33 14.29 -11.08
N LEU A 89 0.76 13.19 -11.60
CA LEU A 89 0.48 13.06 -13.03
C LEU A 89 -0.61 14.01 -13.55
N GLU A 90 -1.58 14.38 -12.71
CA GLU A 90 -2.62 15.39 -13.04
C GLU A 90 -2.04 16.78 -13.34
N ARG A 91 -0.87 17.13 -12.79
CA ARG A 91 -0.23 18.44 -13.02
C ARG A 91 0.36 18.60 -14.42
N TYR A 92 0.39 17.51 -15.19
CA TYR A 92 1.16 17.37 -16.40
C TYR A 92 0.24 16.88 -17.53
N SER A 93 0.17 17.64 -18.63
CA SER A 93 -0.66 17.27 -19.79
C SER A 93 -0.02 16.12 -20.59
N ASP A 94 1.31 16.07 -20.70
CA ASP A 94 2.03 14.98 -21.35
C ASP A 94 2.37 13.83 -20.39
N ARG A 95 2.11 12.61 -20.88
CA ARG A 95 2.37 11.33 -20.21
C ARG A 95 3.74 10.76 -20.60
N SER A 96 4.78 11.59 -20.51
CA SER A 96 6.16 11.14 -20.74
C SER A 96 6.53 10.00 -19.81
N VAL A 97 7.26 8.99 -20.33
CA VAL A 97 7.76 7.85 -19.54
C VAL A 97 8.50 8.31 -18.29
N ARG A 98 9.33 9.36 -18.39
CA ARG A 98 10.05 9.94 -17.25
C ARG A 98 9.12 10.41 -16.13
N ARG A 99 7.96 10.98 -16.48
CA ARG A 99 6.98 11.46 -15.50
C ARG A 99 6.20 10.33 -14.86
N ILE A 100 5.87 9.30 -15.64
CA ILE A 100 5.24 8.09 -15.11
C ILE A 100 6.18 7.41 -14.12
N THR A 101 7.44 7.21 -14.49
CA THR A 101 8.45 6.60 -13.61
C THR A 101 8.66 7.41 -12.34
N THR A 102 8.78 8.74 -12.43
CA THR A 102 8.92 9.59 -11.23
C THR A 102 7.68 9.54 -10.34
N ALA A 103 6.47 9.57 -10.91
CA ALA A 103 5.24 9.42 -10.15
C ALA A 103 5.18 8.08 -9.40
N MET A 104 5.54 6.99 -10.07
CA MET A 104 5.55 5.65 -9.50
C MET A 104 6.57 5.53 -8.36
N LEU A 105 7.78 6.09 -8.53
CA LEU A 105 8.79 6.13 -7.47
C LEU A 105 8.32 6.92 -6.24
N LEU A 106 7.69 8.08 -6.46
CA LEU A 106 7.13 8.89 -5.36
C LEU A 106 6.03 8.13 -4.60
N GLY A 107 5.13 7.45 -5.33
CA GLY A 107 4.13 6.60 -4.72
C GLY A 107 4.76 5.44 -3.94
N GLN A 108 5.81 4.81 -4.48
CA GLN A 108 6.50 3.69 -3.82
C GLN A 108 7.17 4.12 -2.51
N VAL A 109 7.81 5.30 -2.50
CA VAL A 109 8.37 5.90 -1.28
C VAL A 109 7.26 6.10 -0.25
N ALA A 110 6.09 6.62 -0.64
CA ALA A 110 4.98 6.78 0.29
C ALA A 110 4.51 5.47 0.92
N ILE A 111 4.42 4.38 0.14
CA ILE A 111 4.09 3.04 0.66
C ILE A 111 5.11 2.61 1.72
N TRP A 112 6.41 2.74 1.42
CA TRP A 112 7.48 2.31 2.32
C TRP A 112 7.57 3.19 3.55
N SER A 113 7.44 4.50 3.43
CA SER A 113 7.45 5.42 4.58
C SER A 113 6.30 5.12 5.54
N CYS A 114 5.07 4.94 5.04
CA CYS A 114 3.94 4.58 5.89
C CYS A 114 4.09 3.17 6.50
N GLY A 115 4.55 2.20 5.70
CA GLY A 115 4.79 0.83 6.14
C GLY A 115 5.86 0.74 7.23
N LEU A 116 7.02 1.35 7.00
CA LEU A 116 8.13 1.38 7.96
C LEU A 116 7.76 2.13 9.24
N LEU A 117 7.12 3.31 9.12
CA LEU A 117 6.68 4.09 10.29
C LEU A 117 5.75 3.25 11.17
N TYR A 118 4.76 2.60 10.56
CA TYR A 118 3.85 1.73 11.28
C TYR A 118 4.56 0.52 11.90
N LEU A 119 5.47 -0.10 11.14
CA LEU A 119 6.22 -1.27 11.58
C LEU A 119 7.08 -0.94 12.82
N THR A 120 7.76 0.21 12.83
CA THR A 120 8.54 0.67 13.98
C THR A 120 7.65 0.92 15.19
N LEU A 121 6.49 1.56 15.01
CA LEU A 121 5.51 1.74 16.09
C LEU A 121 4.97 0.40 16.60
N TYR A 122 4.69 -0.54 15.70
CA TYR A 122 4.22 -1.88 16.03
C TYR A 122 5.24 -2.63 16.89
N PHE A 123 6.53 -2.62 16.51
CA PHE A 123 7.56 -3.27 17.31
C PHE A 123 7.78 -2.60 18.67
N ASN A 124 7.78 -1.27 18.73
CA ASN A 124 8.01 -0.52 19.97
C ASN A 124 6.84 -0.59 20.96
N ILE A 125 5.59 -0.57 20.47
CA ILE A 125 4.41 -0.46 21.35
C ILE A 125 3.80 -1.82 21.68
N ILE A 126 3.81 -2.77 20.73
CA ILE A 126 3.05 -4.03 20.87
C ILE A 126 3.94 -5.20 21.27
N ILE A 127 5.19 -5.23 20.82
CA ILE A 127 6.09 -6.38 21.05
C ILE A 127 7.07 -6.14 22.21
N ASP A 128 7.20 -4.90 22.70
CA ASP A 128 8.16 -4.50 23.76
C ASP A 128 9.58 -5.05 23.54
N LYS A 129 9.95 -5.23 22.27
CA LYS A 129 11.33 -5.50 21.84
C LYS A 129 11.85 -4.23 21.19
N SER A 130 12.76 -3.56 21.88
CA SER A 130 13.62 -2.56 21.25
C SER A 130 14.23 -3.19 20.00
N THR A 131 14.19 -2.48 18.88
CA THR A 131 14.84 -2.84 17.62
C THR A 131 16.36 -2.97 17.81
N SER A 132 16.80 -4.08 18.40
CA SER A 132 18.20 -4.48 18.48
C SER A 132 18.51 -5.28 17.24
N TRP A 133 19.11 -4.60 16.25
CA TRP A 133 19.77 -5.22 15.11
C TRP A 133 21.27 -5.47 15.40
N TYR A 134 21.67 -5.51 16.69
CA TYR A 134 23.00 -5.87 17.16
C TYR A 134 22.90 -6.83 18.35
N SER A 135 22.88 -8.13 18.07
CA SER A 135 23.29 -9.19 18.99
C SER A 135 23.75 -10.38 18.17
#